data_AF-A0A1B6M934-F1
#
_entry.id   AF-A0A1B6M934-F1
#
_cell.length_a   1.000
_cell.length_b   1.000
_cell.length_c   1.000
_cell.angle_alpha   90.00
_cell.angle_beta   90.00
_cell.angle_gamma   90.00
#
_symmetry.space_group_name_H-M   'P 1'
#
loop_
_entity.id
_entity.type
_entity.pdbx_description
1 polymer ?
#
loop_
_entity_poly.entity_id
_entity_poly.type
_entity_poly.pdbx_seq_one_letter_code
_entity_poly.pdbx_strand_id
1 'polypeptide(L)'
;QAAKRQQELKDPQLRDDLAAARAVLKKHSTMLLTASKVYIRHPELAAAKANRDYVFKQVCEAVNTISDVAQGKGPGLPQNPYDGPGELAAALDDFDERMVMDPLAYNEVRTRPSLEERLESIISGAALMADSSCTRDERRERIVAECNAVRQALQDLLSEYMANMSVKDTSEGLERAIDHMCRKTRDLRRQLRKAVVDHVSDSFLETSVPLLVLIEAARAGNEKEVEEYALVFTEHANKLVEVANLACSMSNNEDGVKMVRYAAGQIDALCPQVINAARILAARPRVKVVQENMDV
;
A
#
# COMPACT_ATOMS: atom_id res chain seq x y z
N GLN A 1 19.85 14.56 21.40
CA GLN A 1 19.16 15.84 21.17
C GLN A 1 17.86 15.66 20.38
N ALA A 2 17.87 15.02 19.20
CA ALA A 2 16.65 14.77 18.40
C ALA A 2 15.56 13.94 19.11
N ALA A 3 15.92 12.91 19.88
CA ALA A 3 14.94 12.12 20.66
C ALA A 3 14.19 12.95 21.72
N LYS A 4 14.89 13.89 22.36
CA LYS A 4 14.29 14.81 23.32
C LYS A 4 13.35 15.80 22.61
N ARG A 5 13.78 16.31 21.45
CA ARG A 5 12.95 17.19 20.61
C ARG A 5 11.67 16.50 20.13
N GLN A 6 11.72 15.21 19.81
CA GLN A 6 10.54 14.42 19.46
C GLN A 6 9.49 14.39 20.57
N GLN A 7 9.89 14.40 21.84
CA GLN A 7 8.96 14.45 22.98
C GLN A 7 8.40 15.86 23.23
N GLU A 8 9.08 16.90 22.73
CA GLU A 8 8.67 18.31 22.87
C GLU A 8 7.69 18.77 21.77
N LEU A 9 7.61 18.02 20.66
CA LEU A 9 6.68 18.32 19.57
C LEU A 9 5.24 18.04 20.01
N LYS A 10 4.35 19.02 19.78
CA LYS A 10 2.92 18.90 20.09
C LYS A 10 2.12 18.22 18.98
N ASP A 11 2.56 18.40 17.74
CA ASP A 11 1.94 17.82 16.55
C ASP A 11 2.32 16.33 16.42
N PRO A 12 1.35 15.39 16.48
CA PRO A 12 1.61 13.96 16.30
C PRO A 12 2.27 13.62 14.96
N GLN A 13 1.92 14.31 13.87
CA GLN A 13 2.48 14.04 12.56
C GLN A 13 3.97 14.37 12.52
N LEU A 14 4.35 15.53 13.06
CA LEU A 14 5.77 15.92 13.15
C LEU A 14 6.57 14.97 14.07
N ARG A 15 5.93 14.37 15.08
CA ARG A 15 6.58 13.36 15.93
C ARG A 15 6.87 12.08 15.15
N ASP A 16 5.95 11.64 14.31
CA ASP A 16 6.10 10.46 13.47
C ASP A 16 7.15 10.70 12.37
N ASP A 17 7.10 11.84 11.69
CA ASP A 17 8.07 12.22 10.66
C ASP A 17 9.49 12.26 11.23
N LEU A 18 9.66 12.84 12.43
CA LEU A 18 10.95 12.83 13.12
C LEU A 18 11.38 11.42 13.55
N ALA A 19 10.45 10.56 13.95
CA ALA A 19 10.75 9.17 14.28
C ALA A 19 11.25 8.40 13.04
N ALA A 20 10.52 8.51 11.94
CA ALA A 20 10.81 7.88 10.66
C ALA A 20 12.17 8.36 10.11
N ALA A 21 12.39 9.67 10.06
CA ALA A 21 13.65 10.23 9.59
C ALA A 21 14.86 9.78 10.44
N ARG A 22 14.70 9.69 11.76
CA ARG A 22 15.74 9.14 12.65
C ARG A 22 16.01 7.65 12.40
N ALA A 23 14.96 6.87 12.14
CA ALA A 23 15.09 5.45 11.83
C ALA A 23 15.81 5.24 10.48
N VAL A 24 15.41 5.98 9.44
CA VAL A 24 16.07 6.01 8.12
C VAL A 24 17.54 6.35 8.29
N LEU A 25 17.87 7.43 9.00
CA LEU A 25 19.25 7.86 9.22
C LEU A 25 20.10 6.79 9.91
N LYS A 26 19.56 6.15 10.96
CA LYS A 26 20.27 5.08 11.69
C LYS A 26 20.51 3.84 10.84
N LYS A 27 19.54 3.44 10.02
CA LYS A 27 19.69 2.28 9.11
C LYS A 27 20.67 2.59 7.98
N HIS A 28 20.49 3.74 7.33
CA HIS A 28 21.27 4.13 6.17
C HIS A 28 22.70 4.56 6.51
N SER A 29 23.01 4.91 7.77
CA SER A 29 24.40 5.21 8.16
C SER A 29 25.34 4.01 7.99
N THR A 30 24.87 2.81 8.33
CA THR A 30 25.66 1.57 8.17
C THR A 30 25.77 1.21 6.69
N MET A 31 24.67 1.30 5.95
CA MET A 31 24.65 1.08 4.50
C MET A 31 25.56 2.06 3.76
N LEU A 32 25.65 3.32 4.21
CA LEU A 32 26.48 4.34 3.56
C LEU A 32 27.95 4.01 3.70
N LEU A 33 28.34 3.52 4.88
CA LEU A 33 29.71 3.09 5.15
C LEU A 33 30.11 1.92 4.25
N THR A 34 29.28 0.88 4.14
CA THR A 34 29.58 -0.30 3.31
C THR A 34 29.56 0.05 1.82
N ALA A 35 28.51 0.74 1.34
CA ALA A 35 28.39 1.15 -0.06
C ALA A 35 29.55 2.05 -0.50
N SER A 36 29.97 2.98 0.36
CA SER A 36 31.10 3.87 0.08
C SER A 36 32.44 3.13 0.06
N LYS A 37 32.66 2.18 0.99
CA LYS A 37 33.86 1.32 0.97
C LYS A 37 33.95 0.49 -0.32
N VAL A 38 32.83 -0.08 -0.75
CA VAL A 38 32.75 -0.85 -2.00
C VAL A 38 33.05 0.06 -3.19
N TYR A 39 32.41 1.21 -3.30
CA TYR A 39 32.61 2.12 -4.43
C TYR A 39 34.03 2.67 -4.52
N ILE A 40 34.68 3.00 -3.40
CA ILE A 40 36.08 3.47 -3.39
C ILE A 40 37.04 2.38 -3.91
N ARG A 41 36.76 1.10 -3.60
CA ARG A 41 37.59 -0.03 -4.05
C ARG A 41 37.27 -0.49 -5.48
N HIS A 42 36.01 -0.33 -5.89
CA HIS A 42 35.51 -0.77 -7.18
C HIS A 42 34.73 0.35 -7.89
N PRO A 43 35.39 1.47 -8.24
CA PRO A 43 34.73 2.62 -8.87
C PRO A 43 34.24 2.31 -10.30
N GLU A 44 34.75 1.24 -10.91
CA GLU A 44 34.35 0.76 -12.24
C GLU A 44 32.94 0.14 -12.26
N LEU A 45 32.42 -0.29 -11.10
CA LEU A 45 31.12 -0.95 -11.01
C LEU A 45 30.00 0.09 -10.90
N ALA A 46 29.18 0.20 -11.95
CA ALA A 46 28.03 1.10 -11.98
C ALA A 46 27.04 0.83 -10.82
N ALA A 47 26.82 -0.44 -10.47
CA ALA A 47 25.97 -0.84 -9.35
C ALA A 47 26.49 -0.32 -7.98
N ALA A 48 27.82 -0.28 -7.79
CA ALA A 48 28.42 0.26 -6.57
C ALA A 48 28.19 1.77 -6.44
N LYS A 49 28.29 2.50 -7.55
CA LYS A 49 27.96 3.92 -7.60
C LYS A 49 26.49 4.15 -7.30
N ALA A 50 25.59 3.39 -7.94
CA ALA A 50 24.14 3.52 -7.76
C ALA A 50 23.72 3.31 -6.30
N ASN A 51 24.23 2.24 -5.64
CA ASN A 51 23.95 2.00 -4.22
C ASN A 51 24.45 3.12 -3.32
N ARG A 52 25.69 3.59 -3.54
CA ARG A 52 26.23 4.72 -2.77
C ARG A 52 25.37 5.97 -2.93
N ASP A 53 25.02 6.31 -4.16
CA ASP A 53 24.28 7.53 -4.49
C ASP A 53 22.87 7.50 -3.89
N TYR A 54 22.19 6.35 -3.97
CA TYR A 54 20.90 6.14 -3.32
C TYR A 54 21.00 6.34 -1.80
N VAL A 55 21.92 5.63 -1.13
CA VAL A 55 22.02 5.70 0.33
C VAL A 55 22.43 7.10 0.79
N PHE A 56 23.31 7.77 0.05
CA PHE A 56 23.68 9.16 0.33
C PHE A 56 22.47 10.10 0.22
N LYS A 57 21.66 9.94 -0.84
CA LYS A 57 20.41 10.71 -1.01
C LYS A 57 19.46 10.49 0.17
N GLN A 58 19.23 9.24 0.58
CA GLN A 58 18.37 8.90 1.72
C GLN A 58 18.88 9.49 3.05
N VAL A 59 20.20 9.48 3.29
CA VAL A 59 20.80 10.12 4.47
C VAL A 59 20.58 11.64 4.44
N CYS A 60 20.78 12.29 3.30
CA CYS A 60 20.53 13.73 3.13
C CYS A 60 19.06 14.09 3.35
N GLU A 61 18.13 13.34 2.77
CA GLU A 61 16.68 13.53 2.95
C GLU A 61 16.28 13.38 4.43
N ALA A 62 16.81 12.36 5.12
CA ALA A 62 16.56 12.15 6.53
C ALA A 62 17.11 13.30 7.40
N VAL A 63 18.32 13.81 7.11
CA VAL A 63 18.91 14.94 7.83
C VAL A 63 18.10 16.22 7.59
N ASN A 64 17.69 16.48 6.34
CA ASN A 64 16.86 17.64 6.01
C ASN A 64 15.51 17.57 6.74
N THR A 65 14.84 16.42 6.72
CA THR A 65 13.58 16.20 7.45
C THR A 65 13.74 16.43 8.96
N ILE A 66 14.82 15.90 9.56
CA ILE A 66 15.12 16.14 10.99
C ILE A 66 15.32 17.64 11.26
N SER A 67 16.04 18.34 10.38
CA SER A 67 16.30 19.77 10.50
C SER A 67 15.01 20.59 10.41
N ASP A 68 14.18 20.33 9.41
CA ASP A 68 12.92 21.05 9.18
C ASP A 68 11.97 20.87 10.35
N VAL A 69 11.74 19.62 10.78
CA VAL A 69 10.90 19.32 11.94
C VAL A 69 11.48 19.94 13.22
N ALA A 70 12.80 19.90 13.43
CA ALA A 70 13.42 20.51 14.60
C ALA A 70 13.25 22.05 14.65
N GLN A 71 13.27 22.69 13.47
CA GLN A 71 13.03 24.13 13.29
C GLN A 71 11.54 24.50 13.37
N GLY A 72 10.63 23.52 13.51
CA GLY A 72 9.19 23.77 13.48
C GLY A 72 8.65 24.14 12.10
N LYS A 73 9.45 23.91 11.05
CA LYS A 73 8.96 23.92 9.67
C LYS A 73 8.27 22.58 9.47
N GLY A 74 6.95 22.56 9.64
CA GLY A 74 6.18 21.42 9.16
C GLY A 74 6.31 21.33 7.64
N PRO A 75 6.21 20.13 7.05
CA PRO A 75 6.06 20.04 5.60
C PRO A 75 4.91 20.99 5.21
N GLY A 76 5.20 22.01 4.41
CA GLY A 76 4.16 22.89 3.89
C GLY A 76 3.23 22.00 3.08
N LEU A 77 2.03 21.74 3.60
CA LEU A 77 1.00 20.81 3.10
C LEU A 77 1.28 20.30 1.67
N PRO A 78 1.66 19.03 1.57
CA PRO A 78 0.69 18.04 1.13
C PRO A 78 0.41 17.09 2.31
N GLN A 79 -0.85 16.67 2.45
CA GLN A 79 -1.17 15.51 3.28
C GLN A 79 -0.20 14.38 2.93
N ASN A 80 0.30 13.66 3.93
CA ASN A 80 1.15 12.51 3.68
C ASN A 80 0.37 11.59 2.72
N PRO A 81 0.97 11.07 1.63
CA PRO A 81 0.23 10.24 0.66
C PRO A 81 -0.42 9.00 1.28
N TYR A 82 -0.07 8.69 2.52
CA TYR A 82 -0.52 7.53 3.29
C TYR A 82 -1.51 7.88 4.41
N ASP A 83 -1.93 9.15 4.55
CA ASP A 83 -2.90 9.55 5.56
C ASP A 83 -4.32 9.15 5.18
N GLY A 84 -5.10 8.74 6.19
CA GLY A 84 -6.51 8.37 6.06
C GLY A 84 -6.76 6.85 5.99
N PRO A 85 -8.04 6.45 6.05
CA PRO A 85 -8.44 5.05 5.92
C PRO A 85 -8.19 4.54 4.49
N GLY A 86 -8.31 3.23 4.31
CA GLY A 86 -8.26 2.61 2.98
C GLY A 86 -9.33 3.17 2.06
N GLU A 87 -8.98 3.46 0.79
CA GLU A 87 -9.89 4.17 -0.12
C GLU A 87 -11.21 3.41 -0.35
N LEU A 88 -11.13 2.09 -0.50
CA LEU A 88 -12.31 1.26 -0.78
C LEU A 88 -13.18 1.08 0.47
N ALA A 89 -12.54 0.99 1.64
CA ALA A 89 -13.25 0.94 2.91
C ALA A 89 -13.99 2.26 3.19
N ALA A 90 -13.30 3.39 2.98
CA ALA A 90 -13.88 4.72 3.09
C ALA A 90 -15.02 4.96 2.09
N ALA A 91 -14.84 4.52 0.83
CA ALA A 91 -15.88 4.64 -0.19
C ALA A 91 -17.13 3.81 0.15
N LEU A 92 -16.96 2.59 0.68
CA LEU A 92 -18.07 1.77 1.14
C LEU A 92 -18.79 2.40 2.34
N ASP A 93 -18.06 2.98 3.29
CA ASP A 93 -18.63 3.65 4.46
C ASP A 93 -19.39 4.93 4.04
N ASP A 94 -18.80 5.77 3.19
CA ASP A 94 -19.45 6.97 2.63
C ASP A 94 -20.70 6.63 1.79
N PHE A 95 -20.69 5.52 1.06
CA PHE A 95 -21.84 5.05 0.31
C PHE A 95 -22.97 4.53 1.23
N ASP A 96 -22.62 3.76 2.27
CA ASP A 96 -23.57 3.29 3.28
C ASP A 96 -24.24 4.47 4.01
N GLU A 97 -23.52 5.55 4.29
CA GLU A 97 -24.08 6.76 4.90
C GLU A 97 -25.00 7.56 3.96
N ARG A 98 -24.63 7.66 2.67
CA ARG A 98 -25.38 8.49 1.71
C ARG A 98 -26.60 7.82 1.11
N MET A 99 -26.69 6.49 1.13
CA MET A 99 -27.83 5.77 0.56
C MET A 99 -29.11 5.87 1.41
N VAL A 100 -28.97 6.18 2.70
CA VAL A 100 -30.10 6.32 3.63
C VAL A 100 -30.44 7.79 3.77
N MET A 101 -31.62 8.17 3.31
CA MET A 101 -32.08 9.56 3.36
C MET A 101 -33.59 9.66 3.54
N ASP A 102 -34.06 10.85 3.92
CA ASP A 102 -35.48 11.18 3.92
C ASP A 102 -36.03 11.04 2.48
N PRO A 103 -37.15 10.31 2.25
CA PRO A 103 -37.77 10.20 0.93
C PRO A 103 -38.07 11.54 0.27
N LEU A 104 -38.40 12.57 1.06
CA LEU A 104 -38.65 13.93 0.57
C LEU A 104 -37.39 14.67 0.14
N ALA A 105 -36.21 14.24 0.63
CA ALA A 105 -34.91 14.78 0.22
C ALA A 105 -34.39 14.14 -1.07
N TYR A 106 -34.97 13.01 -1.49
CA TYR A 106 -34.59 12.33 -2.72
C TYR A 106 -34.87 13.20 -3.95
N ASN A 107 -33.88 13.29 -4.82
CA ASN A 107 -33.97 14.01 -6.09
C ASN A 107 -33.41 13.12 -7.20
N GLU A 108 -34.25 12.70 -8.14
CA GLU A 108 -33.86 11.79 -9.21
C GLU A 108 -32.71 12.34 -10.08
N VAL A 109 -32.68 13.64 -10.37
CA VAL A 109 -31.67 14.24 -11.26
C VAL A 109 -30.29 14.36 -10.58
N ARG A 110 -30.25 14.48 -9.25
CA ARG A 110 -29.01 14.69 -8.49
C ARG A 110 -28.54 13.46 -7.72
N THR A 111 -29.46 12.81 -7.02
CA THR A 111 -29.16 11.75 -6.04
C THR A 111 -28.85 10.44 -6.75
N ARG A 112 -29.66 10.07 -7.75
CA ARG A 112 -29.47 8.84 -8.50
C ARG A 112 -28.12 8.79 -9.22
N PRO A 113 -27.72 9.79 -10.04
CA PRO A 113 -26.39 9.78 -10.66
C PRO A 113 -25.27 9.74 -9.62
N SER A 114 -25.41 10.44 -8.50
CA SER A 114 -24.36 10.45 -7.46
C SER A 114 -24.20 9.09 -6.78
N LEU A 115 -25.29 8.37 -6.49
CA LEU A 115 -25.21 7.03 -5.90
C LEU A 115 -24.69 6.00 -6.91
N GLU A 116 -25.11 6.08 -8.18
CA GLU A 116 -24.63 5.21 -9.25
C GLU A 116 -23.12 5.41 -9.48
N GLU A 117 -22.64 6.65 -9.54
CA GLU A 117 -21.22 6.97 -9.69
C GLU A 117 -20.38 6.45 -8.51
N ARG A 118 -20.85 6.65 -7.28
CA ARG A 118 -20.18 6.12 -6.07
C ARG A 118 -20.11 4.60 -6.08
N LEU A 119 -21.21 3.94 -6.46
CA LEU A 119 -21.24 2.49 -6.53
C LEU A 119 -20.29 1.95 -7.62
N GLU A 120 -20.26 2.56 -8.80
CA GLU A 120 -19.34 2.14 -9.86
C GLU A 120 -17.87 2.39 -9.50
N SER A 121 -17.57 3.43 -8.71
CA SER A 121 -16.23 3.63 -8.13
C SER A 121 -15.84 2.48 -7.18
N ILE A 122 -16.76 2.05 -6.30
CA ILE A 122 -16.56 0.89 -5.41
C ILE A 122 -16.37 -0.40 -6.23
N ILE A 123 -17.21 -0.62 -7.25
CA ILE A 123 -17.12 -1.80 -8.12
C ILE A 123 -15.79 -1.80 -8.89
N SER A 124 -15.32 -0.64 -9.34
CA SER A 124 -14.01 -0.52 -9.99
C SER A 124 -12.87 -0.90 -9.03
N GLY A 125 -12.93 -0.45 -7.77
CA GLY A 125 -11.97 -0.85 -6.73
C GLY A 125 -12.04 -2.35 -6.41
N ALA A 126 -13.25 -2.92 -6.35
CA ALA A 126 -13.45 -4.35 -6.17
C ALA A 126 -12.93 -5.18 -7.36
N ALA A 127 -13.05 -4.68 -8.59
CA ALA A 127 -12.54 -5.31 -9.80
C ALA A 127 -11.00 -5.39 -9.79
N LEU A 128 -10.30 -4.34 -9.38
CA LEU A 128 -8.83 -4.38 -9.20
C LEU A 128 -8.39 -5.49 -8.25
N MET A 129 -9.15 -5.71 -7.16
CA MET A 129 -8.89 -6.81 -6.25
C MET A 129 -9.23 -8.18 -6.87
N ALA A 130 -10.32 -8.27 -7.63
CA ALA A 130 -10.75 -9.51 -8.29
C ALA A 130 -9.79 -9.95 -9.42
N ASP A 131 -9.22 -8.98 -10.15
CA ASP A 131 -8.34 -9.19 -11.30
C ASP A 131 -6.86 -9.29 -10.93
N SER A 132 -6.52 -9.10 -9.65
CA SER A 132 -5.15 -9.33 -9.16
C SER A 132 -4.69 -10.75 -9.45
N SER A 133 -3.42 -10.89 -9.85
CA SER A 133 -2.77 -12.19 -10.08
C SER A 133 -2.75 -13.11 -8.85
N CYS A 134 -2.97 -12.55 -7.66
CA CYS A 134 -3.03 -13.27 -6.40
C CYS A 134 -4.43 -13.84 -6.11
N THR A 135 -5.46 -13.44 -6.85
CA THR A 135 -6.85 -13.80 -6.58
C THR A 135 -7.21 -15.14 -7.20
N ARG A 136 -7.69 -16.07 -6.36
CA ARG A 136 -8.18 -17.37 -6.79
C ARG A 136 -9.47 -17.23 -7.61
N ASP A 137 -9.66 -18.06 -8.62
CA ASP A 137 -10.84 -18.00 -9.51
C ASP A 137 -12.18 -18.04 -8.76
N GLU A 138 -12.31 -18.93 -7.78
CA GLU A 138 -13.53 -18.98 -6.96
C GLU A 138 -13.78 -17.69 -6.17
N ARG A 139 -12.72 -16.97 -5.78
CA ARG A 139 -12.83 -15.69 -5.06
C ARG A 139 -13.24 -14.58 -6.03
N ARG A 140 -12.62 -14.55 -7.22
CA ARG A 140 -12.96 -13.64 -8.31
C ARG A 140 -14.44 -13.76 -8.69
N GLU A 141 -14.93 -14.97 -8.93
CA GLU A 141 -16.35 -15.22 -9.26
C GLU A 141 -17.31 -14.73 -8.16
N ARG A 142 -16.96 -14.97 -6.88
CA ARG A 142 -17.75 -14.48 -5.75
C ARG A 142 -17.78 -12.95 -5.68
N ILE A 143 -16.66 -12.27 -5.90
CA ILE A 143 -16.63 -10.80 -5.91
C ILE A 143 -17.48 -10.27 -7.07
N VAL A 144 -17.34 -10.82 -8.28
CA VAL A 144 -18.14 -10.43 -9.45
C VAL A 144 -19.64 -10.62 -9.19
N ALA A 145 -20.03 -11.73 -8.59
CA ALA A 145 -21.42 -11.99 -8.22
C ALA A 145 -21.95 -10.95 -7.22
N GLU A 146 -21.18 -10.59 -6.19
CA GLU A 146 -21.60 -9.54 -5.24
C GLU A 146 -21.62 -8.15 -5.88
N CYS A 147 -20.70 -7.83 -6.80
CA CYS A 147 -20.73 -6.57 -7.57
C CYS A 147 -22.01 -6.45 -8.41
N ASN A 148 -22.49 -7.55 -8.99
CA ASN A 148 -23.76 -7.56 -9.72
C ASN A 148 -24.96 -7.48 -8.77
N ALA A 149 -24.90 -8.16 -7.62
CA ALA A 149 -25.96 -8.13 -6.63
C ALA A 149 -26.14 -6.74 -5.99
N VAL A 150 -25.04 -6.04 -5.70
CA VAL A 150 -25.07 -4.67 -5.14
C VAL A 150 -25.61 -3.68 -6.18
N ARG A 151 -25.28 -3.86 -7.47
CA ARG A 151 -25.82 -3.04 -8.57
C ARG A 151 -27.34 -3.22 -8.71
N GLN A 152 -27.81 -4.46 -8.67
CA GLN A 152 -29.26 -4.73 -8.71
C GLN A 152 -29.98 -4.14 -7.49
N ALA A 153 -29.44 -4.33 -6.29
CA ALA A 153 -30.03 -3.79 -5.07
C ALA A 153 -30.13 -2.26 -5.10
N LEU A 154 -29.16 -1.57 -5.72
CA LEU A 154 -29.23 -0.11 -5.89
C LEU A 154 -30.39 0.29 -6.82
N GLN A 155 -30.59 -0.42 -7.93
CA GLN A 155 -31.70 -0.12 -8.84
C GLN A 155 -33.06 -0.35 -8.19
N ASP A 156 -33.19 -1.40 -7.37
CA ASP A 156 -34.40 -1.66 -6.58
C ASP A 156 -34.64 -0.54 -5.57
N LEU A 157 -33.59 -0.11 -4.84
CA LEU A 157 -33.65 0.99 -3.88
C LEU A 157 -34.06 2.32 -4.52
N LEU A 158 -33.46 2.67 -5.67
CA LEU A 158 -33.78 3.89 -6.40
C LEU A 158 -35.24 3.87 -6.90
N SER A 159 -35.75 2.70 -7.29
CA SER A 159 -37.15 2.53 -7.69
C SER A 159 -38.11 2.79 -6.53
N GLU A 160 -37.78 2.30 -5.33
CA GLU A 160 -38.56 2.58 -4.12
C GLU A 160 -38.49 4.07 -3.73
N TYR A 161 -37.33 4.72 -3.80
CA TYR A 161 -37.24 6.16 -3.54
C TYR A 161 -38.11 6.98 -4.50
N MET A 162 -38.13 6.65 -5.80
CA MET A 162 -39.02 7.30 -6.77
C MET A 162 -40.49 7.11 -6.44
N ALA A 163 -40.88 5.92 -5.98
CA ALA A 163 -42.26 5.63 -5.59
C ALA A 163 -42.71 6.39 -4.31
N ASN A 164 -41.77 6.84 -3.48
CA ASN A 164 -42.03 7.46 -2.18
C ASN A 164 -41.75 8.97 -2.11
N MET A 165 -41.47 9.65 -3.24
CA MET A 165 -41.08 11.08 -3.28
C MET A 165 -42.11 12.07 -2.70
N SER A 166 -43.38 11.66 -2.57
CA SER A 166 -44.47 12.48 -2.04
C SER A 166 -44.98 12.00 -0.68
N VAL A 167 -44.38 10.95 -0.12
CA VAL A 167 -44.77 10.34 1.14
C VAL A 167 -43.81 10.80 2.23
N LYS A 168 -44.36 11.36 3.31
CA LYS A 168 -43.55 11.90 4.42
C LYS A 168 -42.96 10.80 5.30
N ASP A 169 -43.66 9.67 5.41
CA ASP A 169 -43.22 8.52 6.19
C ASP A 169 -42.56 7.48 5.28
N THR A 170 -41.44 6.91 5.73
CA THR A 170 -40.77 5.81 5.03
C THR A 170 -41.72 4.62 4.92
N SER A 171 -42.03 4.18 3.69
CA SER A 171 -42.86 2.98 3.50
C SER A 171 -42.11 1.71 3.89
N GLU A 172 -42.85 0.66 4.27
CA GLU A 172 -42.28 -0.67 4.51
C GLU A 172 -41.56 -1.25 3.27
N GLY A 173 -41.93 -0.79 2.05
CA GLY A 173 -41.22 -1.13 0.81
C GLY A 173 -39.82 -0.53 0.78
N LEU A 174 -39.74 0.78 1.02
CA LEU A 174 -38.48 1.51 1.06
C LEU A 174 -37.57 1.05 2.20
N GLU A 175 -38.11 0.80 3.40
CA GLU A 175 -37.33 0.27 4.53
C GLU A 175 -36.71 -1.09 4.19
N ARG A 176 -37.49 -1.99 3.57
CA ARG A 176 -36.97 -3.29 3.10
C ARG A 176 -35.90 -3.15 2.02
N ALA A 177 -36.03 -2.19 1.11
CA ALA A 177 -35.04 -1.95 0.07
C ALA A 177 -33.74 -1.36 0.64
N ILE A 178 -33.82 -0.45 1.62
CA ILE A 178 -32.67 0.06 2.37
C ILE A 178 -31.96 -1.10 3.07
N ASP A 179 -32.70 -1.93 3.82
CA ASP A 179 -32.14 -3.10 4.50
C ASP A 179 -31.51 -4.12 3.53
N HIS A 180 -32.09 -4.29 2.35
CA HIS A 180 -31.53 -5.16 1.32
C HIS A 180 -30.21 -4.60 0.77
N MET A 181 -30.18 -3.29 0.50
CA MET A 181 -28.99 -2.58 0.02
C MET A 181 -27.84 -2.66 1.04
N CYS A 182 -28.09 -2.35 2.32
CA CYS A 182 -27.10 -2.45 3.40
C CYS A 182 -26.58 -3.89 3.59
N ARG A 183 -27.44 -4.90 3.37
CA ARG A 183 -27.01 -6.30 3.38
C ARG A 183 -26.03 -6.60 2.23
N LYS A 184 -26.32 -6.11 1.02
CA LYS A 184 -25.47 -6.32 -0.16
C LYS A 184 -24.13 -5.58 -0.08
N THR A 185 -24.08 -4.36 0.43
CA THR A 185 -22.80 -3.68 0.67
C THR A 185 -21.96 -4.42 1.72
N ARG A 186 -22.58 -4.94 2.77
CA ARG A 186 -21.90 -5.78 3.78
C ARG A 186 -21.38 -7.09 3.21
N ASP A 187 -22.14 -7.76 2.34
CA ASP A 187 -21.72 -9.02 1.71
C ASP A 187 -20.54 -8.79 0.76
N LEU A 188 -20.56 -7.74 -0.06
CA LEU A 188 -19.42 -7.32 -0.88
C LEU A 188 -18.19 -7.02 -0.03
N ARG A 189 -18.34 -6.17 1.01
CA ARG A 189 -17.26 -5.85 1.97
C ARG A 189 -16.66 -7.11 2.60
N ARG A 190 -17.49 -8.11 2.91
CA ARG A 190 -17.05 -9.41 3.44
C ARG A 190 -16.27 -10.23 2.41
N GLN A 191 -16.67 -10.26 1.14
CA GLN A 191 -15.92 -10.98 0.10
C GLN A 191 -14.56 -10.32 -0.17
N LEU A 192 -14.51 -8.99 -0.21
CA LEU A 192 -13.26 -8.25 -0.36
C LEU A 192 -12.29 -8.51 0.80
N ARG A 193 -12.77 -8.47 2.04
CA ARG A 193 -11.93 -8.83 3.21
C ARG A 193 -11.42 -10.27 3.16
N LYS A 194 -12.22 -11.23 2.68
CA LYS A 194 -11.76 -12.61 2.47
C LYS A 194 -10.69 -12.69 1.39
N ALA A 195 -10.82 -11.96 0.29
CA ALA A 195 -9.82 -11.93 -0.77
C ALA A 195 -8.47 -11.40 -0.26
N VAL A 196 -8.48 -10.32 0.52
CA VAL A 196 -7.29 -9.81 1.21
C VAL A 196 -6.65 -10.87 2.10
N VAL A 197 -7.44 -11.60 2.90
CA VAL A 197 -6.91 -12.66 3.77
C VAL A 197 -6.28 -13.80 2.96
N ASP A 198 -6.92 -14.20 1.86
CA ASP A 198 -6.36 -15.21 0.94
C ASP A 198 -5.02 -14.73 0.37
N HIS A 199 -4.94 -13.47 -0.09
CA HIS A 199 -3.71 -12.87 -0.62
C HIS A 199 -2.57 -12.86 0.38
N VAL A 200 -2.85 -12.46 1.62
CA VAL A 200 -1.87 -12.45 2.71
C VAL A 200 -1.39 -13.86 3.01
N SER A 201 -2.32 -14.81 3.09
CA SER A 201 -2.00 -16.22 3.39
C SER A 201 -1.12 -16.86 2.32
N ASP A 202 -1.39 -16.55 1.04
CA ASP A 202 -0.65 -17.14 -0.08
C ASP A 202 0.70 -16.44 -0.34
N SER A 203 0.78 -15.12 -0.14
CA SER A 203 1.97 -14.34 -0.51
C SER A 203 3.02 -14.23 0.59
N PHE A 204 2.63 -14.38 1.87
CA PHE A 204 3.54 -14.25 3.02
C PHE A 204 4.02 -15.59 3.59
N LEU A 205 3.78 -16.71 2.89
CA LEU A 205 4.24 -18.04 3.32
C LEU A 205 5.77 -18.19 3.24
N GLU A 206 6.36 -17.82 2.10
CA GLU A 206 7.80 -17.97 1.84
C GLU A 206 8.39 -16.69 1.23
N THR A 207 8.75 -15.73 2.09
CA THR A 207 9.20 -14.41 1.62
C THR A 207 10.71 -14.32 1.35
N SER A 208 11.50 -15.28 1.87
CA SER A 208 12.97 -15.22 1.79
C SER A 208 13.56 -15.99 0.62
N VAL A 209 12.80 -16.90 -0.01
CA VAL A 209 13.35 -17.83 -1.01
C VAL A 209 13.94 -17.10 -2.23
N PRO A 210 13.26 -16.13 -2.87
CA PRO A 210 13.83 -15.41 -4.01
C PRO A 210 15.12 -14.66 -3.66
N LEU A 211 15.20 -14.09 -2.46
CA LEU A 211 16.40 -13.41 -1.97
C LEU A 211 17.56 -14.38 -1.76
N LEU A 212 17.31 -15.55 -1.14
CA LEU A 212 18.34 -16.55 -0.88
C LEU A 212 18.93 -17.11 -2.18
N VAL A 213 18.08 -17.40 -3.17
CA VAL A 213 18.53 -17.88 -4.48
C VAL A 213 19.36 -16.82 -5.21
N LEU A 214 18.93 -15.55 -5.17
CA LEU A 214 19.70 -14.42 -5.72
C LEU A 214 21.08 -14.28 -5.06
N ILE A 215 21.15 -14.38 -3.73
CA ILE A 215 22.40 -14.30 -2.98
C ILE A 215 23.33 -15.47 -3.31
N GLU A 216 22.80 -16.68 -3.44
CA GLU A 216 23.61 -17.87 -3.73
C GLU A 216 24.25 -17.78 -5.12
N ALA A 217 23.48 -17.36 -6.13
CA ALA A 217 24.01 -17.09 -7.48
C ALA A 217 25.10 -16.01 -7.46
N ALA A 218 24.89 -14.94 -6.68
CA ALA A 218 25.89 -13.88 -6.51
C ALA A 218 27.16 -14.37 -5.82
N ARG A 219 27.05 -15.22 -4.78
CA ARG A 219 28.19 -15.84 -4.09
C ARG A 219 28.99 -16.78 -5.00
N ALA A 220 28.32 -17.46 -5.92
CA ALA A 220 28.95 -18.28 -6.94
C ALA A 220 29.68 -17.46 -8.03
N GLY A 221 29.44 -16.14 -8.10
CA GLY A 221 29.98 -15.27 -9.15
C GLY A 221 29.27 -15.42 -10.49
N ASN A 222 28.04 -15.95 -10.51
CA ASN A 222 27.30 -16.20 -11.73
C ASN A 222 26.45 -14.98 -12.11
N GLU A 223 27.07 -14.01 -12.80
CA GLU A 223 26.42 -12.75 -13.19
C GLU A 223 25.15 -12.97 -14.02
N LYS A 224 25.11 -14.00 -14.86
CA LYS A 224 23.93 -14.30 -15.69
C LYS A 224 22.74 -14.75 -14.85
N GLU A 225 22.94 -15.71 -13.94
CA GLU A 225 21.89 -16.16 -13.02
C GLU A 225 21.42 -15.04 -12.09
N VAL A 226 22.32 -14.14 -11.68
CA VAL A 226 21.94 -12.98 -10.86
C VAL A 226 20.94 -12.08 -11.58
N GLU A 227 21.09 -11.84 -12.89
CA GLU A 227 20.10 -11.05 -13.65
C GLU A 227 18.77 -11.79 -13.80
N GLU A 228 18.78 -13.12 -14.01
CA GLU A 228 17.57 -13.93 -14.09
C GLU A 228 16.82 -13.94 -12.73
N TYR A 229 17.53 -14.15 -11.63
CA TYR A 229 16.93 -14.15 -10.29
C TYR A 229 16.59 -12.74 -9.77
N ALA A 230 17.23 -11.70 -10.27
CA ALA A 230 16.85 -10.32 -9.95
C ALA A 230 15.44 -9.99 -10.46
N LEU A 231 15.04 -10.52 -11.62
CA LEU A 231 13.67 -10.37 -12.13
C LEU A 231 12.67 -11.07 -11.20
N VAL A 232 12.94 -12.32 -10.82
CA VAL A 232 12.09 -13.09 -9.89
C VAL A 232 11.98 -12.40 -8.53
N PHE A 233 13.08 -11.87 -7.99
CA PHE A 233 13.08 -11.11 -6.75
C PHE A 233 12.26 -9.82 -6.86
N THR A 234 12.37 -9.11 -7.99
CA THR A 234 11.59 -7.89 -8.26
C THR A 234 10.09 -8.20 -8.35
N GLU A 235 9.71 -9.24 -9.09
CA GLU A 235 8.31 -9.68 -9.18
C GLU A 235 7.75 -10.07 -7.82
N HIS A 236 8.52 -10.78 -7.01
CA HIS A 236 8.12 -11.13 -5.64
C HIS A 236 7.97 -9.89 -4.74
N ALA A 237 8.91 -8.94 -4.79
CA ALA A 237 8.82 -7.69 -4.02
C ALA A 237 7.59 -6.87 -4.44
N ASN A 238 7.32 -6.75 -5.74
CA ASN A 238 6.14 -6.09 -6.28
C ASN A 238 4.85 -6.76 -5.79
N LYS A 239 4.80 -8.09 -5.77
CA LYS A 239 3.67 -8.86 -5.25
C LYS A 239 3.42 -8.57 -3.75
N LEU A 240 4.47 -8.52 -2.94
CA LEU A 240 4.35 -8.18 -1.51
C LEU A 240 3.79 -6.75 -1.33
N VAL A 241 4.26 -5.79 -2.12
CA VAL A 241 3.78 -4.40 -2.11
C VAL A 241 2.32 -4.32 -2.56
N GLU A 242 1.95 -5.04 -3.62
CA GLU A 242 0.57 -5.10 -4.12
C GLU A 242 -0.38 -5.62 -3.03
N VAL A 243 -0.06 -6.77 -2.41
CA VAL A 243 -0.90 -7.36 -1.36
C VAL A 243 -0.99 -6.45 -0.14
N ALA A 244 0.11 -5.77 0.24
CA ALA A 244 0.09 -4.79 1.32
C ALA A 244 -0.86 -3.61 1.02
N ASN A 245 -0.86 -3.11 -0.22
CA ASN A 245 -1.75 -2.03 -0.64
C ASN A 245 -3.22 -2.46 -0.73
N LEU A 246 -3.50 -3.68 -1.21
CA LEU A 246 -4.85 -4.27 -1.20
C LEU A 246 -5.38 -4.47 0.23
N ALA A 247 -4.51 -4.87 1.17
CA ALA A 247 -4.89 -4.94 2.57
C ALA A 247 -5.20 -3.55 3.17
N CYS A 248 -4.41 -2.54 2.79
CA CYS A 248 -4.65 -1.17 3.21
C CYS A 248 -5.97 -0.61 2.70
N SER A 249 -6.32 -0.84 1.43
CA SER A 249 -7.53 -0.27 0.81
C SER A 249 -8.83 -0.71 1.48
N MET A 250 -8.84 -1.86 2.17
CA MET A 250 -9.99 -2.43 2.89
C MET A 250 -9.95 -2.22 4.41
N SER A 251 -8.99 -1.45 4.93
CA SER A 251 -8.79 -1.21 6.36
C SER A 251 -9.32 0.17 6.79
N ASN A 252 -10.05 0.19 7.91
CA ASN A 252 -10.47 1.44 8.58
C ASN A 252 -9.46 1.89 9.66
N ASN A 253 -8.38 1.14 9.86
CA ASN A 253 -7.33 1.51 10.81
C ASN A 253 -6.31 2.44 10.14
N GLU A 254 -6.51 3.75 10.27
CA GLU A 254 -5.68 4.79 9.65
C GLU A 254 -4.19 4.67 10.02
N ASP A 255 -3.89 4.52 11.31
CA ASP A 255 -2.51 4.33 11.79
C ASP A 255 -1.87 3.06 11.19
N GLY A 256 -2.66 1.98 11.11
CA GLY A 256 -2.26 0.73 10.48
C GLY A 256 -1.96 0.88 8.99
N VAL A 257 -2.84 1.56 8.26
CA VAL A 257 -2.69 1.85 6.82
C VAL A 257 -1.41 2.66 6.58
N LYS A 258 -1.21 3.74 7.35
CA LYS A 258 -0.01 4.58 7.27
C LYS A 258 1.27 3.76 7.46
N MET A 259 1.32 2.93 8.49
CA MET A 259 2.50 2.08 8.78
C MET A 259 2.77 1.06 7.66
N VAL A 260 1.74 0.38 7.17
CA VAL A 260 1.89 -0.66 6.12
C VAL A 260 2.32 -0.03 4.80
N ARG A 261 1.71 1.09 4.39
CA ARG A 261 2.10 1.80 3.14
C ARG A 261 3.52 2.34 3.22
N TYR A 262 3.92 2.88 4.37
CA TYR A 262 5.30 3.30 4.59
C TYR A 262 6.27 2.11 4.44
N ALA A 263 5.96 0.97 5.08
CA ALA A 263 6.79 -0.23 4.96
C ALA A 263 6.86 -0.76 3.51
N ALA A 264 5.74 -0.76 2.78
CA ALA A 264 5.68 -1.15 1.38
C ALA A 264 6.56 -0.23 0.50
N GLY A 265 6.50 1.09 0.71
CA GLY A 265 7.38 2.04 0.02
C GLY A 265 8.86 1.81 0.33
N GLN A 266 9.20 1.39 1.55
CA GLN A 266 10.57 1.00 1.89
C GLN A 266 11.01 -0.28 1.17
N ILE A 267 10.13 -1.26 0.99
CA ILE A 267 10.43 -2.49 0.23
C ILE A 267 10.72 -2.13 -1.23
N ASP A 268 9.86 -1.32 -1.85
CA ASP A 268 10.02 -0.87 -3.23
C ASP A 268 11.35 -0.11 -3.44
N ALA A 269 11.66 0.82 -2.54
CA ALA A 269 12.90 1.60 -2.62
C ALA A 269 14.18 0.77 -2.38
N LEU A 270 14.12 -0.27 -1.53
CA LEU A 270 15.25 -1.13 -1.21
C LEU A 270 15.48 -2.25 -2.23
N CYS A 271 14.45 -2.69 -2.95
CA CYS A 271 14.54 -3.79 -3.91
C CYS A 271 15.69 -3.60 -4.93
N PRO A 272 15.82 -2.44 -5.61
CA PRO A 272 16.95 -2.20 -6.53
C PRO A 272 18.32 -2.21 -5.84
N GLN A 273 18.39 -1.82 -4.56
CA GLN A 273 19.66 -1.74 -3.83
C GLN A 273 20.20 -3.13 -3.49
N VAL A 274 19.30 -4.06 -3.15
CA VAL A 274 19.61 -5.48 -2.93
C VAL A 274 20.11 -6.12 -4.22
N ILE A 275 19.42 -5.86 -5.34
CA ILE A 275 19.83 -6.37 -6.67
C ILE A 275 21.21 -5.83 -7.04
N ASN A 276 21.46 -4.54 -6.85
CA ASN A 276 22.77 -3.95 -7.08
C ASN A 276 23.85 -4.55 -6.18
N ALA A 277 23.55 -4.83 -4.90
CA ALA A 277 24.48 -5.50 -4.00
C ALA A 277 24.81 -6.91 -4.51
N ALA A 278 23.82 -7.66 -5.00
CA ALA A 278 24.01 -8.96 -5.62
C ALA A 278 24.87 -8.88 -6.89
N ARG A 279 24.64 -7.89 -7.76
CA ARG A 279 25.47 -7.64 -8.96
C ARG A 279 26.93 -7.36 -8.62
N ILE A 280 27.17 -6.52 -7.61
CA ILE A 280 28.54 -6.23 -7.14
C ILE A 280 29.19 -7.51 -6.60
N LEU A 281 28.44 -8.30 -5.82
CA LEU A 281 28.93 -9.57 -5.27
C LEU A 281 29.26 -10.57 -6.36
N ALA A 282 28.43 -10.71 -7.39
CA ALA A 282 28.68 -11.57 -8.53
C ALA A 282 29.98 -11.20 -9.27
N ALA A 283 30.23 -9.90 -9.46
CA ALA A 283 31.44 -9.41 -10.11
C ALA A 283 32.70 -9.58 -9.26
N ARG A 284 32.58 -9.62 -7.92
CA ARG A 284 33.69 -9.66 -6.95
C ARG A 284 33.41 -10.60 -5.75
N PRO A 285 33.17 -11.90 -5.96
CA PRO A 285 32.59 -12.79 -4.94
C PRO A 285 33.51 -13.08 -3.75
N ARG A 286 34.83 -12.91 -3.93
CA ARG A 286 35.84 -13.16 -2.90
C ARG A 286 36.23 -11.92 -2.10
N VAL A 287 35.71 -10.74 -2.45
CA VAL A 287 36.09 -9.49 -1.78
C VAL A 287 35.28 -9.31 -0.51
N LYS A 288 35.95 -9.35 0.65
CA LYS A 288 35.29 -9.29 1.97
C LYS A 288 34.35 -8.09 2.13
N VAL A 289 34.75 -6.89 1.71
CA VAL A 289 33.88 -5.69 1.85
C VAL A 289 32.64 -5.73 0.96
N VAL A 290 32.66 -6.53 -0.11
CA VAL A 290 31.50 -6.74 -0.98
C VAL A 290 30.54 -7.74 -0.34
N GLN A 291 31.06 -8.81 0.27
CA GLN A 291 30.27 -9.75 1.08
C GLN A 291 29.58 -9.04 2.24
N GLU A 292 30.34 -8.23 3.01
CA GLU A 292 29.80 -7.40 4.09
C GLU A 292 28.70 -6.44 3.62
N ASN A 293 28.75 -5.97 2.36
CA ASN A 293 27.72 -5.10 1.81
C ASN A 293 26.44 -5.86 1.41
N MET A 294 26.53 -7.14 1.06
CA MET A 294 25.36 -7.97 0.77
C MET A 294 24.65 -8.42 2.06
N ASP A 295 25.40 -8.59 3.15
CA ASP A 295 24.87 -8.99 4.45
C ASP A 295 24.12 -7.87 5.19
N VAL A 296 24.29 -6.60 4.78
CA VAL A 296 23.65 -5.39 5.34
C VAL A 296 22.37 -5.04 4.58
#